data_AF-A0A0E3P4W4-F1
#
_entry.id   AF-A0A0E3P4W4-F1
#
_cell.length_a   1.000
_cell.length_b   1.000
_cell.length_c   1.000
_cell.angle_alpha   90.00
_cell.angle_beta   90.00
_cell.angle_gamma   90.00
#
_symmetry.space_group_name_H-M   'P 1'
#
loop_
_entity.id
_entity.type
_entity.pdbx_description
1 polymer ?
#
loop_
_entity_poly.entity_id
_entity_poly.type
_entity_poly.pdbx_seq_one_letter_code
_entity_poly.pdbx_strand_id
1 'polypeptide(L)'
;MILEDFGIQLETKNKPSNSFIVVGSEFSGESSLNLGWLNLPIEDEKELPSFDHLASLGSKKNKLLSSRIVIVPDSLISQIINSNLEVRTSVSIDPVTGAGKDGALFTSEAIPRSTILWFELGINDPDYFGYGKKSENSSKEGKSNTLISLLDVKSIVKGGFCYFETLGIGGMVTRGFGRVTIEEVGENGSK
;
A
#
# COMPACT_ATOMS: atom_id res chain seq x y z
N MET A 1 9.58 9.75 -9.35
CA MET A 1 9.61 9.96 -7.89
C MET A 1 9.00 8.78 -7.12
N ILE A 2 7.73 8.42 -7.32
CA ILE A 2 7.05 7.35 -6.55
C ILE A 2 7.76 5.98 -6.61
N LEU A 3 8.18 5.53 -7.80
CA LEU A 3 8.88 4.26 -7.94
C LEU A 3 10.25 4.26 -7.26
N GLU A 4 10.99 5.37 -7.40
CA GLU A 4 12.30 5.56 -6.78
C GLU A 4 12.20 5.56 -5.25
N ASP A 5 11.16 6.20 -4.69
CA ASP A 5 10.87 6.21 -3.25
C ASP A 5 10.52 4.79 -2.74
N PHE A 6 9.86 3.98 -3.55
CA PHE A 6 9.59 2.57 -3.26
C PHE A 6 10.82 1.65 -3.49
N GLY A 7 11.99 2.22 -3.78
CA GLY A 7 13.24 1.48 -3.99
C GLY A 7 13.41 0.91 -5.41
N ILE A 8 12.57 1.30 -6.37
CA ILE A 8 12.62 0.82 -7.75
C ILE A 8 13.29 1.86 -8.63
N GLN A 9 14.49 1.54 -9.08
CA GLN A 9 15.25 2.39 -10.00
C GLN A 9 14.85 2.09 -11.44
N LEU A 10 14.27 3.10 -12.11
CA LEU A 10 13.93 3.00 -13.52
C LEU A 10 15.07 3.63 -14.34
N GLU A 11 15.78 2.81 -15.11
CA GLU A 11 16.80 3.30 -16.03
C GLU A 11 16.19 4.35 -16.98
N THR A 12 16.92 5.42 -17.27
CA THR A 12 16.40 6.55 -18.07
C THR A 12 15.86 6.14 -19.43
N LYS A 13 16.45 5.11 -20.05
CA LYS A 13 15.96 4.50 -21.31
C LYS A 13 14.60 3.81 -21.17
N ASN A 14 14.22 3.38 -19.97
CA ASN A 14 12.98 2.66 -19.67
C ASN A 14 11.87 3.59 -19.16
N LYS A 15 12.12 4.89 -19.02
CA LYS A 15 11.08 5.87 -18.69
C LYS A 15 10.11 6.01 -19.87
N PRO A 16 8.79 5.88 -19.66
CA PRO A 16 7.83 6.01 -20.76
C PRO A 16 7.91 7.40 -21.38
N SER A 17 7.78 7.49 -22.71
CA SER A 17 7.65 8.80 -23.36
C SER A 17 6.28 9.42 -23.07
N ASN A 18 6.14 10.72 -23.31
CA ASN A 18 4.89 11.42 -23.05
C ASN A 18 3.74 10.77 -23.85
N SER A 19 2.71 10.32 -23.13
CA SER A 19 1.51 9.63 -23.66
C SER A 19 1.67 8.14 -24.02
N PHE A 20 2.80 7.51 -23.70
CA PHE A 20 2.99 6.06 -23.86
C PHE A 20 3.09 5.36 -22.50
N ILE A 21 2.94 4.04 -22.49
CA ILE A 21 3.09 3.20 -21.29
C ILE A 21 4.06 2.05 -21.53
N VAL A 22 4.70 1.58 -20.46
CA VAL A 22 5.51 0.35 -20.46
C VAL A 22 4.77 -0.71 -19.64
N VAL A 23 4.63 -1.92 -20.18
CA VAL A 23 3.75 -2.95 -19.60
C VAL A 23 4.50 -4.23 -19.24
N GLY A 24 3.92 -4.98 -18.30
CA GLY A 24 4.40 -6.30 -17.93
C GLY A 24 4.03 -7.39 -18.94
N SER A 25 4.58 -8.58 -18.71
CA SER A 25 4.48 -9.72 -19.61
C SER A 25 3.06 -10.25 -19.84
N GLU A 26 2.09 -9.91 -18.99
CA GLU A 26 0.68 -10.24 -19.26
C GLU A 26 0.13 -9.50 -20.49
N PHE A 27 0.70 -8.34 -20.81
CA PHE A 27 0.24 -7.45 -21.88
C PHE A 27 1.20 -7.40 -23.07
N SER A 28 2.23 -8.25 -23.10
CA SER A 28 3.20 -8.32 -24.19
C SER A 28 2.53 -8.90 -25.44
N GLY A 29 2.07 -8.04 -26.34
CA GLY A 29 1.30 -8.39 -27.53
C GLY A 29 0.12 -7.45 -27.79
N GLU A 30 -0.26 -6.64 -26.81
CA GLU A 30 -1.24 -5.57 -26.99
C GLU A 30 -0.57 -4.33 -27.59
N SER A 31 -1.31 -3.60 -28.43
CA SER A 31 -0.83 -2.33 -29.01
C SER A 31 -1.16 -1.11 -28.14
N SER A 32 -2.17 -1.23 -27.27
CA SER A 32 -2.60 -0.19 -26.34
C SER A 32 -3.32 -0.81 -25.15
N LEU A 33 -3.36 -0.10 -24.03
CA LEU A 33 -4.11 -0.51 -22.85
C LEU A 33 -5.08 0.58 -22.41
N ASN A 34 -6.30 0.16 -22.07
CA ASN A 34 -7.29 1.03 -21.47
C ASN A 34 -7.11 1.10 -19.94
N LEU A 35 -6.90 2.31 -19.42
CA LEU A 35 -6.77 2.61 -17.99
C LEU A 35 -7.95 3.48 -17.51
N GLY A 36 -9.17 3.03 -17.83
CA GLY A 36 -10.42 3.73 -17.56
C GLY A 36 -10.94 4.44 -18.82
N TRP A 37 -10.89 5.77 -18.83
CA TRP A 37 -11.28 6.54 -20.03
C TRP A 37 -10.09 6.92 -20.93
N LEU A 38 -8.86 6.60 -20.50
CA LEU A 38 -7.65 6.80 -21.28
C LEU A 38 -7.24 5.48 -21.95
N ASN A 39 -7.14 5.48 -23.27
CA ASN A 39 -6.51 4.39 -24.02
C ASN A 39 -5.10 4.83 -24.42
N LEU A 40 -4.07 4.19 -23.88
CA LEU A 40 -2.67 4.60 -24.07
C LEU A 40 -1.91 3.57 -24.90
N PRO A 41 -1.15 3.99 -25.93
CA PRO A 41 -0.29 3.09 -26.71
C PRO A 41 0.87 2.54 -25.86
N ILE A 42 1.25 1.30 -26.16
CA ILE A 42 2.35 0.59 -25.49
C ILE A 42 3.68 0.88 -26.22
N GLU A 43 4.76 1.08 -25.46
CA GLU A 43 6.12 1.17 -26.00
C GLU A 43 6.78 -0.22 -26.05
N ASP A 44 6.76 -0.83 -27.23
CA ASP A 44 7.25 -2.20 -27.46
C ASP A 44 8.76 -2.39 -27.19
N GLU A 45 9.56 -1.32 -27.26
CA GLU A 45 11.02 -1.39 -27.13
C GLU A 45 11.53 -1.27 -25.68
N LYS A 46 10.64 -1.06 -24.71
CA LYS A 46 11.03 -0.83 -23.31
C LYS A 46 10.65 -1.98 -22.41
N GLU A 47 11.59 -2.39 -21.59
CA GLU A 47 11.39 -3.42 -20.58
C GLU A 47 11.11 -2.79 -19.21
N LEU A 48 10.29 -3.49 -18.43
CA LEU A 48 10.07 -3.16 -17.04
C LEU A 48 11.36 -3.34 -16.21
N PRO A 49 11.57 -2.52 -15.16
CA PRO A 49 12.64 -2.75 -14.20
C PRO A 49 12.40 -4.06 -13.42
N SER A 50 13.44 -4.57 -12.78
CA SER A 50 13.28 -5.69 -11.85
C SER A 50 12.48 -5.28 -10.61
N PHE A 51 11.54 -6.13 -10.19
CA PHE A 51 10.73 -5.96 -8.98
C PHE A 51 11.15 -6.96 -7.89
N ASP A 52 12.43 -7.27 -7.76
CA ASP A 52 12.94 -8.27 -6.81
C ASP A 52 12.56 -7.99 -5.35
N HIS A 53 12.37 -6.72 -4.97
CA HIS A 53 11.88 -6.36 -3.63
C HIS A 53 10.52 -7.00 -3.29
N LEU A 54 9.67 -7.22 -4.30
CA LEU A 54 8.39 -7.91 -4.15
C LEU A 54 8.52 -9.42 -3.91
N ALA A 55 9.72 -10.01 -4.07
CA ALA A 55 9.93 -11.43 -3.81
C ALA A 55 9.61 -11.82 -2.36
N SER A 56 9.78 -10.88 -1.42
CA SER A 56 9.40 -11.01 -0.01
C SER A 56 7.90 -11.31 0.21
N LEU A 57 7.03 -10.92 -0.73
CA LEU A 57 5.59 -11.21 -0.70
C LEU A 57 5.25 -12.68 -1.06
N GLY A 58 6.25 -13.47 -1.43
CA GLY A 58 6.12 -14.86 -1.85
C GLY A 58 5.95 -15.02 -3.37
N SER A 59 6.36 -16.18 -3.88
CA SER A 59 6.49 -16.46 -5.31
C SER A 59 5.19 -16.25 -6.11
N LYS A 60 4.04 -16.63 -5.54
CA LYS A 60 2.73 -16.49 -6.20
C LYS A 60 2.32 -15.03 -6.36
N LYS A 61 2.44 -14.21 -5.30
CA LYS A 61 2.09 -12.79 -5.35
C LYS A 61 3.06 -12.03 -6.23
N ASN A 62 4.37 -12.27 -6.08
CA ASN A 62 5.38 -11.64 -6.92
C ASN A 62 5.12 -11.91 -8.42
N LYS A 63 4.88 -13.17 -8.81
CA LYS A 63 4.57 -13.49 -10.21
C LYS A 63 3.32 -12.78 -10.72
N LEU A 64 2.26 -12.71 -9.90
CA LEU A 64 1.01 -12.04 -10.27
C LEU A 64 1.17 -10.53 -10.42
N LEU A 65 1.94 -9.89 -9.54
CA LEU A 65 2.18 -8.44 -9.58
C LEU A 65 3.11 -8.10 -10.75
N SER A 66 4.29 -8.71 -10.81
CA SER A 66 5.33 -8.39 -11.79
C SER A 66 4.88 -8.61 -13.25
N SER A 67 3.92 -9.50 -13.50
CA SER A 67 3.35 -9.69 -14.85
C SER A 67 2.33 -8.61 -15.25
N ARG A 68 1.68 -7.93 -14.28
CA ARG A 68 0.55 -7.02 -14.51
C ARG A 68 0.87 -5.55 -14.24
N ILE A 69 2.15 -5.20 -14.05
CA ILE A 69 2.56 -3.82 -13.82
C ILE A 69 2.46 -3.02 -15.11
N VAL A 70 2.02 -1.77 -14.98
CA VAL A 70 1.99 -0.77 -16.04
C VAL A 70 2.66 0.49 -15.50
N ILE A 71 3.73 0.92 -16.14
CA ILE A 71 4.43 2.18 -15.84
C ILE A 71 3.87 3.25 -16.77
N VAL A 72 3.44 4.35 -16.17
CA VAL A 72 2.85 5.49 -16.85
C VAL A 72 3.71 6.74 -16.64
N PRO A 73 3.63 7.75 -17.51
CA PRO A 73 4.31 9.03 -17.31
C PRO A 73 3.83 9.72 -16.03
N ASP A 74 4.76 10.39 -15.33
CA ASP A 74 4.47 11.14 -14.10
C ASP A 74 3.37 12.21 -14.31
N SER A 75 3.21 12.71 -15.54
CA SER A 75 2.15 13.66 -15.89
C SER A 75 0.74 13.06 -15.93
N LEU A 76 0.61 11.75 -16.12
CA LEU A 76 -0.68 11.05 -16.26
C LEU A 76 -1.13 10.34 -14.99
N ILE A 77 -0.22 9.99 -14.08
CA ILE A 77 -0.53 9.14 -12.93
C ILE A 77 -1.66 9.71 -12.05
N SER A 78 -1.62 11.01 -11.73
CA SER A 78 -2.65 11.66 -10.90
C SER A 78 -4.03 11.61 -11.54
N GLN A 79 -4.09 11.81 -12.86
CA GLN A 79 -5.34 11.74 -13.61
C GLN A 79 -5.88 10.31 -13.66
N ILE A 80 -5.00 9.31 -13.85
CA ILE A 80 -5.37 7.90 -13.81
C ILE A 80 -5.91 7.52 -12.42
N ILE A 81 -5.22 7.90 -11.34
CA ILE A 81 -5.67 7.63 -9.96
C ILE A 81 -7.05 8.23 -9.72
N ASN A 82 -7.20 9.55 -9.93
CA ASN A 82 -8.46 10.26 -9.68
C ASN A 82 -9.64 9.70 -10.48
N SER A 83 -9.37 9.16 -11.68
CA SER A 83 -10.40 8.61 -12.55
C SER A 83 -10.84 7.19 -12.17
N ASN A 84 -10.05 6.51 -11.34
CA ASN A 84 -10.29 5.13 -10.92
C ASN A 84 -10.67 5.02 -9.43
N LEU A 85 -10.83 6.13 -8.71
CA LEU A 85 -11.39 6.13 -7.37
C LEU A 85 -12.89 5.78 -7.41
N GLU A 86 -13.36 5.10 -6.37
CA GLU A 86 -14.74 4.65 -6.31
C GLU A 86 -15.63 5.73 -5.69
N VAL A 87 -16.44 6.39 -6.51
CA VAL A 87 -17.41 7.40 -6.05
C VAL A 87 -18.76 6.73 -5.78
N ARG A 88 -19.22 6.77 -4.53
CA ARG A 88 -20.50 6.20 -4.10
C ARG A 88 -21.42 7.29 -3.57
N THR A 89 -22.67 7.27 -4.04
CA THR A 89 -23.75 8.09 -3.47
C THR A 89 -24.61 7.22 -2.58
N SER A 90 -24.92 7.71 -1.40
CA SER A 90 -25.69 7.03 -0.36
C SER A 90 -26.76 7.95 0.18
N VAL A 91 -27.89 7.37 0.59
CA VAL A 91 -29.03 8.11 1.14
C VAL A 91 -29.52 7.42 2.41
N SER A 92 -30.01 8.20 3.38
CA SER A 92 -30.77 7.64 4.51
C SER A 92 -32.25 7.63 4.18
N ILE A 93 -32.90 6.48 4.34
CA ILE A 93 -34.34 6.32 4.07
C ILE A 93 -35.12 6.42 5.39
N ASP A 94 -36.21 7.18 5.38
CA ASP A 94 -37.18 7.18 6.47
C ASP A 94 -37.99 5.88 6.43
N PRO A 95 -37.94 5.03 7.49
CA PRO A 95 -38.62 3.74 7.49
C PRO A 95 -40.16 3.85 7.49
N VAL A 96 -40.73 5.00 7.89
CA VAL A 96 -42.18 5.20 7.94
C VAL A 96 -42.73 5.55 6.56
N THR A 97 -42.05 6.46 5.85
CA THR A 97 -42.53 6.99 4.56
C THR A 97 -41.91 6.28 3.35
N GLY A 98 -40.77 5.61 3.51
CA GLY A 98 -40.00 5.00 2.43
C GLY A 98 -39.25 6.01 1.55
N ALA A 99 -39.34 7.31 1.85
CA ALA A 99 -38.66 8.36 1.11
C ALA A 99 -37.24 8.62 1.66
N GLY A 100 -36.39 9.25 0.84
CA GLY A 100 -35.11 9.78 1.30
C GLY A 100 -35.34 10.86 2.35
N LYS A 101 -34.64 10.77 3.49
CA LYS A 101 -34.67 11.79 4.52
C LYS A 101 -34.02 13.07 3.99
N ASP A 102 -34.67 14.20 4.25
CA ASP A 102 -34.17 15.50 3.80
C ASP A 102 -32.76 15.79 4.33
N GLY A 103 -31.90 16.32 3.46
CA GLY A 103 -30.48 16.56 3.74
C GLY A 103 -29.61 15.31 3.95
N ALA A 104 -30.14 14.10 3.78
CA ALA A 104 -29.41 12.86 4.07
C ALA A 104 -28.90 12.12 2.82
N LEU A 105 -28.64 12.86 1.74
CA LEU A 105 -27.97 12.40 0.53
C LEU A 105 -26.50 12.82 0.58
N PHE A 106 -25.59 11.86 0.47
CA PHE A 106 -24.16 12.10 0.59
C PHE A 106 -23.38 11.30 -0.44
N THR A 107 -22.32 11.90 -0.97
CA THR A 107 -21.37 11.26 -1.87
C THR A 107 -20.04 11.12 -1.14
N SER A 108 -19.43 9.95 -1.25
CA SER A 108 -18.11 9.65 -0.69
C SER A 108 -17.24 8.98 -1.72
N GLU A 109 -15.95 9.24 -1.66
CA GLU A 109 -14.93 8.59 -2.46
C GLU A 109 -14.22 7.51 -1.63
N ALA A 110 -13.86 6.41 -2.29
CA ALA A 110 -13.15 5.31 -1.67
C ALA A 110 -12.00 4.82 -2.57
N ILE A 111 -10.90 4.41 -1.93
CA ILE A 111 -9.80 3.73 -2.60
C ILE A 111 -10.29 2.33 -3.01
N PRO A 112 -10.13 1.92 -4.29
CA PRO A 112 -10.55 0.61 -4.76
C PRO A 112 -9.92 -0.54 -3.98
N ARG A 113 -10.60 -1.70 -4.03
CA ARG A 113 -9.98 -2.94 -3.55
C ARG A 113 -8.77 -3.27 -4.42
N SER A 114 -7.80 -3.96 -3.82
CA SER A 114 -6.54 -4.33 -4.47
C SER A 114 -5.59 -3.15 -4.76
N THR A 115 -5.83 -1.95 -4.22
CA THR A 115 -4.81 -0.91 -4.17
C THR A 115 -3.71 -1.31 -3.19
N ILE A 116 -2.46 -1.24 -3.65
CA ILE A 116 -1.27 -1.45 -2.83
C ILE A 116 -0.78 -0.08 -2.37
N LEU A 117 -0.69 0.09 -1.06
CA LEU A 117 -0.06 1.25 -0.43
C LEU A 117 1.25 0.80 0.21
N TRP A 118 2.19 1.73 0.32
CA TRP A 118 3.44 1.49 1.01
C TRP A 118 3.71 2.63 1.99
N PHE A 119 4.42 2.31 3.08
CA PHE A 119 4.85 3.28 4.07
C PHE A 119 6.07 2.74 4.82
N GLU A 120 6.85 3.65 5.40
CA GLU A 120 7.96 3.29 6.29
C GLU A 120 7.47 3.25 7.74
N LEU A 121 7.89 2.23 8.48
CA LEU A 121 7.62 2.10 9.91
C LEU A 121 8.90 2.37 10.71
N GLY A 122 9.00 3.57 11.28
CA GLY A 122 10.07 3.92 12.22
C GLY A 122 9.80 3.30 13.60
N ILE A 123 10.75 2.50 14.10
CA ILE A 123 10.72 1.95 15.46
C ILE A 123 11.92 2.50 16.23
N ASN A 124 11.64 3.25 17.28
CA ASN A 124 12.69 3.82 18.13
C ASN A 124 13.15 2.83 19.19
N ASP A 125 14.43 2.96 19.59
CA ASP A 125 14.99 2.15 20.66
C ASP A 125 14.24 2.41 21.99
N PRO A 126 13.67 1.37 22.64
CA PRO A 126 13.03 1.51 23.94
C PRO A 126 13.97 2.03 25.05
N ASP A 127 15.29 1.89 24.91
CA ASP A 127 16.27 2.45 25.84
C ASP A 127 16.18 3.98 25.92
N TYR A 128 15.86 4.67 24.82
CA TYR A 128 15.67 6.13 24.81
C TYR A 128 14.52 6.59 25.72
N PHE A 129 13.60 5.68 26.07
CA PHE A 129 12.44 5.94 26.90
C PHE A 129 12.53 5.27 28.28
N GLY A 130 13.66 4.64 28.61
CA GLY A 130 13.89 3.94 29.88
C GLY A 130 13.21 2.57 30.00
N TYR A 131 12.78 1.97 28.89
CA TYR A 131 12.11 0.67 28.85
C TYR A 131 12.99 -0.48 28.34
N GLY A 132 14.20 -0.20 27.85
CA GLY A 132 15.03 -1.22 27.22
C GLY A 132 15.86 -2.07 28.20
N LYS A 133 16.37 -3.18 27.67
CA LYS A 133 17.14 -4.18 28.45
C LYS A 133 18.49 -3.58 28.83
N LYS A 134 18.66 -3.22 30.12
CA LYS A 134 19.98 -2.97 30.67
C LYS A 134 20.89 -4.18 30.42
N SER A 135 22.02 -3.94 29.74
CA SER A 135 23.15 -4.86 29.66
C SER A 135 23.56 -5.32 31.07
N GLU A 136 23.91 -6.60 31.20
CA GLU A 136 24.04 -7.41 32.44
C GLU A 136 25.08 -6.94 33.49
N ASN A 137 25.54 -5.70 33.47
CA ASN A 137 26.52 -5.18 34.44
C ASN A 137 25.95 -4.23 35.50
N SER A 138 24.64 -4.31 35.82
CA SER A 138 24.10 -3.55 36.96
C SER A 138 23.29 -4.44 37.89
N SER A 139 24.01 -5.02 38.84
CA SER A 139 23.48 -5.53 40.11
C SER A 139 22.75 -4.42 40.86
N LYS A 140 21.44 -4.59 41.09
CA LYS A 140 20.80 -4.48 42.41
C LYS A 140 19.29 -4.72 42.34
N GLU A 141 18.83 -5.32 43.42
CA GLU A 141 17.52 -5.90 43.67
C GLU A 141 16.34 -4.93 43.52
N GLY A 142 15.19 -5.50 43.13
CA GLY A 142 13.90 -5.03 43.63
C GLY A 142 13.12 -4.06 42.75
N LYS A 143 12.66 -4.51 41.59
CA LYS A 143 11.31 -4.28 41.01
C LYS A 143 11.25 -4.96 39.64
N SER A 144 10.16 -5.68 39.38
CA SER A 144 9.90 -6.31 38.09
C SER A 144 9.76 -5.21 37.02
N ASN A 145 10.86 -4.84 36.39
CA ASN A 145 10.84 -4.06 35.15
C ASN A 145 10.87 -5.06 34.02
N THR A 146 9.74 -5.29 33.35
CA THR A 146 9.70 -6.00 32.08
C THR A 146 10.50 -5.16 31.07
N LEU A 147 11.75 -5.53 30.85
CA LEU A 147 12.64 -4.84 29.91
C LEU A 147 12.35 -5.33 28.49
N ILE A 148 12.04 -4.41 27.57
CA ILE A 148 11.58 -4.69 26.21
C ILE A 148 12.71 -4.38 25.23
N SER A 149 13.06 -5.30 24.32
CA SER A 149 14.03 -5.05 23.26
C SER A 149 13.38 -4.42 22.01
N LEU A 150 14.19 -3.85 21.10
CA LEU A 150 13.71 -3.35 19.81
C LEU A 150 12.94 -4.43 19.01
N LEU A 151 13.41 -5.68 19.06
CA LEU A 151 12.75 -6.82 18.41
C LEU A 151 11.39 -7.12 19.03
N ASP A 152 11.26 -6.98 20.35
CA ASP A 152 9.99 -7.17 21.06
C ASP A 152 8.98 -6.08 20.62
N VAL A 153 9.41 -4.82 20.53
CA VAL A 153 8.56 -3.72 20.03
C VAL A 153 8.11 -4.01 18.59
N LYS A 154 9.03 -4.41 17.70
CA LYS A 154 8.71 -4.78 16.31
C LYS A 154 7.70 -5.92 16.25
N SER A 155 7.87 -6.94 17.08
CA SER A 155 6.95 -8.08 17.16
C SER A 155 5.55 -7.68 17.65
N ILE A 156 5.46 -6.84 18.69
CA ILE A 156 4.19 -6.35 19.22
C ILE A 156 3.42 -5.55 18.17
N VAL A 157 4.10 -4.62 17.49
CA VAL A 157 3.48 -3.82 16.43
C VAL A 157 2.97 -4.71 15.29
N LYS A 158 3.80 -5.66 14.83
CA LYS A 158 3.41 -6.62 13.79
C LYS A 158 2.25 -7.52 14.22
N GLY A 159 2.23 -7.95 15.48
CA GLY A 159 1.12 -8.73 16.05
C GLY A 159 -0.21 -7.99 16.00
N GLY A 160 -0.19 -6.66 15.97
CA GLY A 160 -1.37 -5.83 15.79
C GLY A 160 -1.92 -5.78 14.36
N PHE A 161 -1.10 -6.07 13.34
CA PHE A 161 -1.49 -5.88 11.94
C PHE A 161 -2.63 -6.79 11.48
N CYS A 162 -2.74 -8.00 12.05
CA CYS A 162 -3.84 -8.91 11.73
C CYS A 162 -5.22 -8.34 12.07
N TYR A 163 -5.31 -7.40 13.03
CA TYR A 163 -6.56 -6.76 13.37
C TYR A 163 -7.09 -5.85 12.27
N PHE A 164 -6.23 -5.32 11.38
CA PHE A 164 -6.71 -4.48 10.27
C PHE A 164 -7.53 -5.27 9.24
N GLU A 165 -7.36 -6.58 9.16
CA GLU A 165 -8.17 -7.45 8.28
C GLU A 165 -9.61 -7.56 8.77
N THR A 166 -9.84 -7.48 10.09
CA THR A 166 -11.15 -7.69 10.71
C THR A 166 -11.78 -6.40 11.23
N LEU A 167 -11.00 -5.50 11.86
CA LEU A 167 -11.48 -4.24 12.42
C LEU A 167 -11.47 -3.11 11.39
N GLY A 168 -10.58 -3.19 10.40
CA GLY A 168 -10.39 -2.18 9.37
C GLY A 168 -9.75 -0.90 9.89
N ILE A 169 -9.40 -0.02 8.96
CA ILE A 169 -8.83 1.31 9.20
C ILE A 169 -9.64 2.38 8.46
N GLY A 170 -9.77 3.57 9.06
CA GLY A 170 -10.51 4.69 8.47
C GLY A 170 -12.00 4.69 8.80
N GLY A 171 -12.79 5.31 7.92
CA GLY A 171 -14.24 5.44 8.07
C GLY A 171 -15.04 4.26 7.52
N MET A 172 -16.33 4.22 7.83
CA MET A 172 -17.30 3.25 7.27
C MET A 172 -16.94 1.76 7.48
N VAL A 173 -16.14 1.43 8.50
CA VAL A 173 -15.74 0.03 8.81
C VAL A 173 -16.91 -0.91 9.10
N THR A 174 -18.01 -0.39 9.66
CA THR A 174 -19.25 -1.15 9.90
C THR A 174 -19.99 -1.52 8.60
N ARG A 175 -19.61 -0.92 7.48
CA ARG A 175 -20.13 -1.20 6.13
C ARG A 175 -19.12 -1.98 5.27
N GLY A 176 -18.09 -2.56 5.90
CA GLY A 176 -17.10 -3.41 5.24
C GLY A 176 -15.95 -2.67 4.55
N PHE A 177 -15.78 -1.38 4.80
CA PHE A 177 -14.64 -0.62 4.27
C PHE A 177 -13.39 -0.74 5.14
N GLY A 178 -12.24 -0.42 4.55
CA GLY A 178 -10.97 -0.26 5.27
C GLY A 178 -10.28 -1.56 5.66
N ARG A 179 -10.67 -2.72 5.11
CA ARG A 179 -9.95 -3.98 5.37
C ARG A 179 -8.63 -3.98 4.60
N VAL A 180 -7.53 -4.18 5.31
CA VAL A 180 -6.19 -4.22 4.72
C VAL A 180 -5.37 -5.35 5.35
N THR A 181 -4.50 -5.94 4.53
CA THR A 181 -3.43 -6.83 4.98
C THR A 181 -2.12 -6.05 4.85
N ILE A 182 -1.27 -6.12 5.88
CA ILE A 182 0.03 -5.44 5.90
C ILE A 182 1.13 -6.48 5.78
N GLU A 183 2.01 -6.30 4.80
CA GLU A 183 3.17 -7.16 4.56
C GLU A 183 4.44 -6.31 4.57
N GLU A 184 5.51 -6.87 5.15
CA GLU A 184 6.83 -6.25 5.11
C GLU A 184 7.47 -6.55 3.75
N VAL A 185 8.07 -5.52 3.15
CA VAL A 185 8.71 -5.62 1.83
C VAL A 185 10.19 -5.26 1.97
N GLY A 186 11.06 -6.08 1.40
CA GLY A 186 12.51 -5.91 1.40
C GLY A 186 13.23 -6.49 2.61
N GLU A 187 14.56 -6.63 2.51
CA GLU A 187 15.43 -6.90 3.65
C GLU A 187 15.87 -5.57 4.26
N ASN A 188 15.52 -5.31 5.52
CA ASN A 188 16.24 -4.30 6.30
C ASN A 188 17.66 -4.83 6.52
N GLY A 189 18.57 -4.53 5.58
CA GLY A 189 19.99 -4.48 5.89
C GLY A 189 20.14 -3.48 7.03
N SER A 190 20.47 -3.98 8.22
CA SER A 190 20.63 -3.23 9.45
C SER A 190 21.39 -1.92 9.18
N LYS A 191 20.70 -0.80 9.28
CA LYS A 191 21.31 0.51 9.51
C LYS A 191 21.00 0.93 10.93
#